data_AF-A0A970GWM0-F1
#
_entry.id   AF-A0A970GWM0-F1
#
_cell.length_a   1.000
_cell.length_b   1.000
_cell.length_c   1.000
_cell.angle_alpha   90.00
_cell.angle_beta   90.00
_cell.angle_gamma   90.00
#
_symmetry.space_group_name_H-M   'P 1'
#
loop_
_entity.id
_entity.type
_entity.pdbx_description
1 polymer ?
#
loop_
_entity_poly.entity_id
_entity_poly.type
_entity_poly.pdbx_seq_one_letter_code
_entity_poly.pdbx_strand_id
1 'polypeptide(L)'
;MGPHEDDMDVQRQRLGAWLEAWELEQRLESADDPPDYPAAAPAPLAYTLGGRLPEAGPSAGRLHPESLNTGDIILLPPDNEATRARPVYVALAGELHGGAWLAVPFGRFPVPALPGELATGRAAAPLQVLCVWNRAPVAATRLLSGWQVGRLNEREQRWLRQLLDLPPGHNPGKSLVRRLGPPLVHPLDPRHDYIEEERMLWQEMETDLYCGENTTPYNITDNTDTLPLAAEEVDDTYQEDKG
;
A
#
# COMPACT_ATOMS: atom_id res chain seq x y z
N MET A 1 5.53 25.28 30.35
CA MET A 1 5.52 24.70 29.00
C MET A 1 4.13 24.85 28.44
N GLY A 2 4.02 25.38 27.23
CA GLY A 2 2.73 25.65 26.59
C GLY A 2 2.21 24.40 25.86
N PRO A 3 0.90 24.28 25.60
CA PRO A 3 0.31 23.11 24.92
C PRO A 3 0.89 22.83 23.52
N HIS A 4 1.51 23.82 22.88
CA HIS A 4 2.20 23.68 21.60
C HIS A 4 3.57 22.98 21.70
N GLU A 5 4.25 23.12 22.84
CA GLU A 5 5.58 22.52 23.07
C GLU A 5 5.43 21.01 23.28
N ASP A 6 4.45 20.61 24.11
CA ASP A 6 4.11 19.20 24.34
C ASP A 6 3.70 18.48 23.04
N ASP A 7 2.90 19.14 22.19
CA ASP A 7 2.48 18.56 20.91
C ASP A 7 3.68 18.36 19.97
N MET A 8 4.67 19.28 19.97
CA MET A 8 5.87 19.14 19.14
C MET A 8 6.79 18.01 19.59
N ASP A 9 6.95 17.81 20.90
CA ASP A 9 7.77 16.73 21.44
C ASP A 9 7.17 15.36 21.14
N VAL A 10 5.84 15.22 21.22
CA VAL A 10 5.13 14.00 20.81
C VAL A 10 5.36 13.71 19.31
N GLN A 11 5.33 14.73 18.46
CA GLN A 11 5.58 14.56 17.03
C GLN A 11 7.03 14.17 16.73
N ARG A 12 8.00 14.74 17.44
CA ARG A 12 9.41 14.35 17.32
C ARG A 12 9.63 12.90 17.76
N GLN A 13 9.07 12.50 18.90
CA GLN A 13 9.18 11.13 19.40
C GLN A 13 8.57 10.13 18.41
N ARG A 14 7.41 10.47 17.84
CA ARG A 14 6.74 9.64 16.83
C ARG A 14 7.55 9.51 15.55
N LEU A 15 8.14 10.60 15.07
CA LEU A 15 9.04 10.57 13.92
C LEU A 15 10.25 9.67 14.18
N GLY A 16 10.88 9.80 15.35
CA GLY A 16 12.00 8.94 15.74
C GLY A 16 11.63 7.45 15.76
N ALA A 17 10.51 7.12 16.41
CA ALA A 17 10.03 5.74 16.46
C ALA A 17 9.70 5.17 15.07
N TRP A 18 9.19 6.01 14.15
CA TRP A 18 8.93 5.59 12.78
C TRP A 18 10.25 5.36 12.01
N LEU A 19 11.22 6.27 12.12
CA LEU A 19 12.53 6.14 11.46
C LEU A 19 13.27 4.88 11.92
N GLU A 20 13.22 4.55 13.21
CA GLU A 20 13.81 3.31 13.74
C GLU A 20 13.15 2.06 13.14
N ALA A 21 11.82 2.07 13.00
CA ALA A 21 11.09 0.96 12.39
C ALA A 21 11.39 0.83 10.89
N TRP A 22 11.47 1.95 10.17
CA TRP A 22 11.85 2.02 8.77
C TRP A 22 13.27 1.47 8.55
N GLU A 23 14.26 1.93 9.31
CA GLU A 23 15.64 1.43 9.22
C GLU A 23 15.77 -0.05 9.59
N LEU A 24 14.91 -0.58 10.45
CA LEU A 24 14.86 -2.01 10.73
C LEU A 24 14.34 -2.80 9.51
N GLU A 25 13.27 -2.34 8.88
CA GLU A 25 12.70 -3.00 7.69
C GLU A 25 13.70 -3.00 6.53
N GLN A 26 14.29 -1.85 6.19
CA GLN A 26 15.31 -1.76 5.14
C GLN A 26 16.47 -2.72 5.36
N ARG A 27 16.90 -2.92 6.61
CA ARG A 27 17.97 -3.87 6.96
C ARG A 27 17.53 -5.33 6.82
N LEU A 28 16.28 -5.64 7.11
CA LEU A 28 15.75 -7.00 6.93
C LEU A 28 15.65 -7.34 5.45
N GLU A 29 15.12 -6.42 4.64
CA GLU A 29 15.03 -6.61 3.18
C GLU A 29 16.40 -6.72 2.52
N SER A 30 17.37 -5.89 2.93
CA SER A 30 18.75 -5.96 2.42
C SER A 30 19.50 -7.23 2.85
N ALA A 31 19.05 -7.91 3.92
CA ALA A 31 19.67 -9.14 4.39
C ALA A 31 19.14 -10.39 3.69
N ASP A 32 18.03 -10.28 2.97
CA ASP A 32 17.43 -11.37 2.19
C ASP A 32 18.12 -11.59 0.83
N ASP A 33 19.09 -10.74 0.45
CA ASP A 33 20.01 -11.03 -0.66
C ASP A 33 20.92 -12.21 -0.27
N PRO A 34 20.79 -13.39 -0.91
CA PRO A 34 21.61 -14.54 -0.56
C PRO A 34 23.07 -14.24 -0.87
N PRO A 35 24.02 -14.55 0.03
CA PRO A 35 25.42 -14.53 -0.36
C PRO A 35 25.63 -15.53 -1.51
N ASP A 36 26.47 -15.18 -2.49
CA ASP A 36 26.85 -15.93 -3.72
C ASP A 36 27.43 -17.35 -3.49
N TYR A 37 27.28 -17.92 -2.29
CA TYR A 37 27.74 -19.24 -1.95
C TYR A 37 26.61 -20.26 -2.11
N PRO A 38 26.84 -21.42 -2.75
CA PRO A 38 25.87 -22.51 -2.77
C PRO A 38 25.87 -23.17 -1.39
N ALA A 39 25.13 -22.59 -0.44
CA ALA A 39 24.78 -23.29 0.79
C ALA A 39 23.73 -24.34 0.42
N ALA A 40 24.11 -25.62 0.48
CA ALA A 40 23.19 -26.73 0.31
C ALA A 40 21.98 -26.53 1.23
N ALA A 41 20.79 -26.42 0.63
CA ALA A 41 19.54 -26.23 1.37
C ALA A 41 19.44 -27.31 2.46
N PRO A 42 19.28 -26.96 3.75
CA PRO A 42 19.00 -27.95 4.77
C PRO A 42 17.66 -28.61 4.42
N ALA A 43 17.64 -29.95 4.43
CA ALA A 43 16.46 -30.74 4.16
C ALA A 43 15.27 -30.23 5.02
N PRO A 44 14.05 -30.18 4.47
CA PRO A 44 12.90 -29.66 5.21
C PRO A 44 12.71 -30.47 6.48
N LEU A 45 12.89 -29.83 7.63
CA LEU A 45 12.49 -30.39 8.91
C LEU A 45 10.97 -30.53 8.87
N ALA A 46 10.50 -31.77 8.74
CA ALA A 46 9.10 -32.09 8.92
C ALA A 46 8.71 -31.73 10.35
N TYR A 47 8.05 -30.58 10.52
CA TYR A 47 7.43 -30.21 11.79
C TYR A 47 6.32 -31.23 12.07
N THR A 48 6.60 -32.17 12.98
CA THR A 48 5.54 -32.98 13.59
C THR A 48 4.67 -32.05 14.43
N LEU A 49 3.43 -31.83 13.97
CA LEU A 49 2.42 -31.03 14.65
C LEU A 49 1.98 -31.72 15.96
N GLY A 50 2.80 -31.57 17.00
CA GLY A 50 2.56 -32.07 18.37
C GLY A 50 2.12 -30.99 19.35
N GLY A 51 1.63 -29.84 18.85
CA GLY A 51 1.21 -28.70 19.66
C GLY A 51 -0.30 -28.55 19.64
N ARG A 52 -0.91 -28.58 20.83
CA ARG A 52 -2.31 -28.28 21.12
C ARG A 52 -2.80 -27.11 20.25
N LEU A 53 -3.83 -27.33 19.42
CA LEU A 53 -4.47 -26.25 18.66
C LEU A 53 -4.85 -25.12 19.63
N PRO A 54 -4.49 -23.86 19.36
CA PRO A 54 -5.06 -22.74 20.10
C PRO A 54 -6.58 -22.80 19.93
N GLU A 55 -7.32 -22.59 21.04
CA GLU A 55 -8.78 -22.55 21.00
C GLU A 55 -9.25 -21.60 19.89
N ALA A 56 -10.18 -22.08 19.09
CA ALA A 56 -10.74 -21.36 17.97
C ALA A 56 -11.34 -20.03 18.46
N GLY A 57 -10.62 -18.93 18.22
CA GLY A 57 -11.23 -17.62 18.14
C GLY A 57 -12.32 -17.60 17.06
N PRO A 58 -13.18 -16.56 17.00
CA PRO A 58 -14.23 -16.49 16.01
C PRO A 58 -13.65 -16.72 14.61
N SER A 59 -14.12 -17.78 13.95
CA SER A 59 -13.63 -18.21 12.65
C SER A 59 -13.67 -17.03 11.68
N ALA A 60 -12.52 -16.67 11.13
CA ALA A 60 -12.44 -15.81 9.95
C ALA A 60 -13.19 -16.53 8.82
N GLY A 61 -14.46 -16.18 8.64
CA GLY A 61 -15.32 -16.75 7.60
C GLY A 61 -15.01 -16.12 6.26
N ARG A 62 -15.11 -16.91 5.19
CA ARG A 62 -15.15 -16.38 3.83
C ARG A 62 -16.38 -15.45 3.72
N LEU A 63 -16.19 -14.24 3.21
CA LEU A 63 -17.26 -13.25 3.10
C LEU A 63 -18.39 -13.76 2.20
N HIS A 64 -19.64 -13.50 2.59
CA HIS A 64 -20.78 -13.70 1.70
C HIS A 64 -20.92 -12.50 0.75
N PRO A 65 -21.31 -12.70 -0.52
CA PRO A 65 -21.35 -11.63 -1.53
C PRO A 65 -22.19 -10.40 -1.14
N GLU A 66 -23.20 -10.59 -0.30
CA GLU A 66 -24.10 -9.51 0.16
C GLU A 66 -23.69 -8.89 1.51
N SER A 67 -22.48 -9.19 2.02
CA SER A 67 -22.13 -8.92 3.42
C SER A 67 -21.08 -7.83 3.67
N LEU A 68 -20.66 -7.07 2.66
CA LEU A 68 -19.74 -5.95 2.88
C LEU A 68 -20.47 -4.81 3.59
N ASN A 69 -19.93 -4.34 4.71
CA ASN A 69 -20.47 -3.23 5.47
C ASN A 69 -19.42 -2.16 5.74
N THR A 70 -19.88 -0.91 5.85
CA THR A 70 -19.05 0.17 6.36
C THR A 70 -18.48 -0.19 7.73
N GLY A 71 -17.17 0.01 7.86
CA GLY A 71 -16.36 -0.31 9.02
C GLY A 71 -15.76 -1.71 9.01
N ASP A 72 -16.11 -2.61 8.08
CA ASP A 72 -15.49 -3.93 8.04
C ASP A 72 -13.99 -3.83 7.81
N ILE A 73 -13.23 -4.74 8.43
CA ILE A 73 -11.79 -4.89 8.24
C ILE A 73 -11.56 -6.17 7.46
N ILE A 74 -10.99 -6.03 6.27
CA ILE A 74 -10.75 -7.11 5.32
C ILE A 74 -9.25 -7.33 5.17
N LEU A 75 -8.78 -8.57 5.31
CA LEU A 75 -7.49 -9.00 4.82
C LEU A 75 -7.62 -9.26 3.31
N LEU A 76 -6.88 -8.51 2.50
CA LEU A 76 -6.88 -8.67 1.05
C LEU A 76 -6.27 -10.02 0.65
N PRO A 77 -6.73 -10.62 -0.47
CA PRO A 77 -6.08 -11.78 -1.03
C PRO A 77 -4.66 -11.43 -1.53
N PRO A 78 -3.71 -12.39 -1.54
CA PRO A 78 -2.35 -12.20 -2.06
C PRO A 78 -2.33 -12.24 -3.60
N ASP A 79 -3.10 -11.35 -4.21
CA ASP A 79 -3.38 -11.31 -5.65
C ASP A 79 -2.40 -10.44 -6.46
N ASN A 80 -1.68 -9.50 -5.85
CA ASN A 80 -0.68 -8.65 -6.49
C ASN A 80 0.66 -8.68 -5.74
N GLU A 81 1.70 -8.03 -6.28
CA GLU A 81 3.04 -8.02 -5.68
C GLU A 81 3.02 -7.50 -4.23
N ALA A 82 2.35 -6.38 -3.98
CA ALA A 82 2.25 -5.79 -2.64
C ALA A 82 1.55 -6.71 -1.62
N THR A 83 0.44 -7.37 -2.00
CA THR A 83 -0.30 -8.29 -1.12
C THR A 83 0.36 -9.67 -1.00
N ARG A 84 1.32 -10.01 -1.87
CA ARG A 84 2.19 -11.20 -1.73
C ARG A 84 3.42 -10.92 -0.88
N ALA A 85 3.99 -9.72 -0.98
CA ALA A 85 5.13 -9.31 -0.18
C ALA A 85 4.77 -9.25 1.32
N ARG A 86 3.53 -8.85 1.64
CA ARG A 86 3.03 -8.85 3.02
C ARG A 86 1.50 -8.95 3.12
N PRO A 87 0.94 -9.36 4.27
CA PRO A 87 -0.49 -9.25 4.54
C PRO A 87 -0.94 -7.79 4.53
N VAL A 88 -2.00 -7.48 3.76
CA VAL A 88 -2.58 -6.14 3.69
C VAL A 88 -4.00 -6.16 4.23
N TYR A 89 -4.22 -5.39 5.28
CA TYR A 89 -5.54 -5.18 5.87
C TYR A 89 -6.10 -3.84 5.38
N VAL A 90 -7.40 -3.80 5.12
CA VAL A 90 -8.13 -2.58 4.74
C VAL A 90 -9.37 -2.41 5.58
N ALA A 91 -9.71 -1.18 5.94
CA ALA A 91 -11.01 -0.81 6.49
C ALA A 91 -11.91 -0.25 5.38
N LEU A 92 -13.18 -0.66 5.37
CA LEU A 92 -14.17 -0.14 4.42
C LEU A 92 -14.80 1.14 4.95
N ALA A 93 -14.57 2.27 4.28
CA ALA A 93 -15.13 3.56 4.68
C ALA A 93 -16.58 3.77 4.18
N GLY A 94 -16.96 3.09 3.11
CA GLY A 94 -18.31 3.13 2.55
C GLY A 94 -18.35 2.62 1.11
N GLU A 95 -19.56 2.34 0.65
CA GLU A 95 -19.81 1.98 -0.74
C GLU A 95 -19.73 3.23 -1.63
N LEU A 96 -19.18 3.06 -2.83
CA LEU A 96 -19.11 4.06 -3.89
C LEU A 96 -20.08 3.68 -5.02
N HIS A 97 -20.41 4.64 -5.86
CA HIS A 97 -21.20 4.37 -7.06
C HIS A 97 -20.50 3.33 -7.95
N GLY A 98 -21.27 2.40 -8.52
CA GLY A 98 -20.74 1.35 -9.40
C GLY A 98 -20.27 0.07 -8.69
N GLY A 99 -20.64 -0.15 -7.42
CA GLY A 99 -20.34 -1.39 -6.70
C GLY A 99 -18.89 -1.50 -6.21
N ALA A 100 -18.13 -0.41 -6.28
CA ALA A 100 -16.83 -0.28 -5.64
C ALA A 100 -16.99 0.17 -4.19
N TRP A 101 -15.96 -0.07 -3.39
CA TRP A 101 -15.90 0.35 -1.99
C TRP A 101 -14.68 1.23 -1.77
N LEU A 102 -14.82 2.27 -0.96
CA LEU A 102 -13.69 3.07 -0.52
C LEU A 102 -12.93 2.29 0.56
N ALA A 103 -11.81 1.70 0.18
CA ALA A 103 -10.93 0.96 1.07
C ALA A 103 -9.82 1.87 1.59
N VAL A 104 -9.50 1.73 2.88
CA VAL A 104 -8.41 2.44 3.55
C VAL A 104 -7.43 1.43 4.12
N PRO A 105 -6.18 1.38 3.65
CA PRO A 105 -5.24 0.36 4.09
C PRO A 105 -4.74 0.67 5.50
N PHE A 106 -4.43 -0.39 6.24
CA PHE A 106 -3.60 -0.28 7.42
C PHE A 106 -2.13 -0.30 7.01
N GLY A 107 -1.33 0.56 7.64
CA GLY A 107 0.11 0.62 7.40
C GLY A 107 0.84 -0.54 8.05
N ARG A 108 2.02 -0.88 7.52
CA ARG A 108 2.93 -1.90 8.07
C ARG A 108 3.54 -1.49 9.42
N PHE A 109 3.64 -0.18 9.68
CA PHE A 109 4.28 0.34 10.89
C PHE A 109 3.30 0.63 12.03
N PRO A 110 3.73 0.45 13.29
CA PRO A 110 2.89 0.62 14.47
C PRO A 110 2.60 2.09 14.83
N VAL A 111 3.32 3.03 14.21
CA VAL A 111 3.24 4.47 14.51
C VAL A 111 2.97 5.25 13.22
N PRO A 112 2.10 6.28 13.27
CA PRO A 112 1.78 7.04 12.06
C PRO A 112 2.96 7.96 11.69
N ALA A 113 3.38 7.87 10.44
CA ALA A 113 4.49 8.59 9.84
C ALA A 113 4.06 9.92 9.22
N LEU A 114 2.81 9.98 8.75
CA LEU A 114 2.30 11.10 7.94
C LEU A 114 1.03 11.72 8.55
N PRO A 115 0.73 13.01 8.25
CA PRO A 115 -0.48 13.66 8.76
C PRO A 115 -1.79 12.97 8.37
N GLY A 116 -1.79 12.20 7.28
CA GLY A 116 -2.95 11.41 6.84
C GLY A 116 -3.00 9.98 7.41
N GLU A 117 -2.15 9.65 8.38
CA GLU A 117 -2.12 8.33 9.03
C GLU A 117 -2.68 8.41 10.44
N LEU A 118 -3.66 7.56 10.75
CA LEU A 118 -4.44 7.61 11.97
C LEU A 118 -4.08 6.45 12.91
N ALA A 119 -3.58 6.77 14.10
CA ALA A 119 -3.44 5.81 15.18
C ALA A 119 -4.82 5.34 15.71
N THR A 120 -5.12 4.06 15.55
CA THR A 120 -6.38 3.43 15.99
C THR A 120 -6.37 3.11 17.49
N GLY A 121 -5.19 2.80 18.04
CA GLY A 121 -5.01 2.33 19.42
C GLY A 121 -5.29 0.84 19.61
N ARG A 122 -5.36 0.06 18.52
CA ARG A 122 -5.49 -1.40 18.56
C ARG A 122 -4.20 -2.05 19.05
N ALA A 123 -4.30 -3.22 19.67
CA ALA A 123 -3.12 -3.95 20.16
C ALA A 123 -2.37 -4.68 19.04
N ALA A 124 -3.10 -5.26 18.08
CA ALA A 124 -2.50 -5.98 16.96
C ALA A 124 -1.71 -5.02 16.07
N ALA A 125 -0.39 -5.26 15.96
CA ALA A 125 0.54 -4.43 15.19
C ALA A 125 0.03 -4.04 13.78
N PRO A 126 -0.46 -4.96 12.92
CA PRO A 126 -0.88 -4.60 11.56
C PRO A 126 -2.18 -3.79 11.50
N LEU A 127 -2.83 -3.52 12.64
CA LEU A 127 -4.08 -2.74 12.72
C LEU A 127 -3.91 -1.43 13.50
N GLN A 128 -2.69 -1.03 13.84
CA GLN A 128 -2.41 0.13 14.70
C GLN A 128 -2.55 1.47 13.98
N VAL A 129 -2.28 1.51 12.67
CA VAL A 129 -2.27 2.72 11.86
C VAL A 129 -3.12 2.54 10.62
N LEU A 130 -4.08 3.45 10.40
CA LEU A 130 -4.86 3.55 9.17
C LEU A 130 -4.29 4.63 8.27
N CYS A 131 -3.89 4.29 7.04
CA CYS A 131 -3.32 5.21 6.07
C CYS A 131 -4.42 5.87 5.22
N VAL A 132 -5.17 6.80 5.82
CA VAL A 132 -6.31 7.50 5.19
C VAL A 132 -5.92 8.28 3.93
N TRP A 133 -4.67 8.75 3.87
CA TRP A 133 -4.10 9.37 2.68
C TRP A 133 -4.04 8.42 1.48
N ASN A 134 -3.83 7.12 1.72
CA ASN A 134 -3.67 6.08 0.71
C ASN A 134 -4.95 5.29 0.47
N ARG A 135 -6.11 5.95 0.54
CA ARG A 135 -7.40 5.31 0.27
C ARG A 135 -7.63 5.12 -1.23
N ALA A 136 -8.30 4.05 -1.61
CA ALA A 136 -8.61 3.76 -3.01
C ALA A 136 -10.01 3.14 -3.18
N PRO A 137 -10.68 3.36 -4.33
CA PRO A 137 -11.83 2.56 -4.72
C PRO A 137 -11.36 1.13 -5.05
N VAL A 138 -12.03 0.13 -4.48
CA VAL A 138 -11.73 -1.29 -4.71
C VAL A 138 -13.02 -2.02 -5.08
N ALA A 139 -12.95 -2.86 -6.12
CA ALA A 139 -14.09 -3.66 -6.55
C ALA A 139 -14.55 -4.62 -5.45
N ALA A 140 -15.87 -4.75 -5.25
CA ALA A 140 -16.44 -5.69 -4.28
C ALA A 140 -15.97 -7.14 -4.52
N THR A 141 -15.78 -7.55 -5.78
CA THR A 141 -15.28 -8.90 -6.14
C THR A 141 -13.91 -9.21 -5.54
N ARG A 142 -12.99 -8.24 -5.53
CA ARG A 142 -11.67 -8.39 -4.91
C ARG A 142 -11.79 -8.52 -3.38
N LEU A 143 -12.61 -7.67 -2.77
CA LEU A 143 -12.85 -7.67 -1.31
C LEU A 143 -13.49 -8.98 -0.84
N LEU A 144 -14.47 -9.51 -1.58
CA LEU A 144 -15.15 -10.77 -1.30
C LEU A 144 -14.24 -11.99 -1.46
N SER A 145 -13.14 -11.86 -2.21
CA SER A 145 -12.11 -12.90 -2.32
C SER A 145 -11.15 -12.91 -1.13
N GLY A 146 -11.18 -11.88 -0.28
CA GLY A 146 -10.43 -11.78 0.97
C GLY A 146 -11.16 -12.37 2.18
N TRP A 147 -10.68 -12.00 3.37
CA TRP A 147 -11.22 -12.46 4.65
C TRP A 147 -11.62 -11.31 5.55
N GLN A 148 -12.83 -11.36 6.10
CA GLN A 148 -13.21 -10.42 7.16
C GLN A 148 -12.54 -10.84 8.46
N VAL A 149 -11.70 -9.96 9.00
CA VAL A 149 -10.94 -10.19 10.23
C VAL A 149 -11.42 -9.34 11.40
N GLY A 150 -12.34 -8.40 11.15
CA GLY A 150 -12.96 -7.62 12.20
C GLY A 150 -13.77 -6.45 11.68
N ARG A 151 -14.00 -5.48 12.57
CA ARG A 151 -14.72 -4.24 12.28
C ARG A 151 -14.15 -3.07 13.08
N LEU A 152 -14.13 -1.89 12.49
CA LEU A 152 -13.89 -0.63 13.17
C LEU A 152 -15.00 -0.36 14.19
N ASN A 153 -14.61 0.03 15.40
CA ASN A 153 -15.58 0.51 16.38
C ASN A 153 -16.10 1.91 16.00
N GLU A 154 -17.18 2.35 16.64
CA GLU A 154 -17.83 3.64 16.32
C GLU A 154 -16.90 4.85 16.41
N ARG A 155 -15.94 4.80 17.35
CA ARG A 155 -14.99 5.88 17.58
C ARG A 155 -13.96 5.95 16.45
N GLU A 156 -13.44 4.81 16.02
CA GLU A 156 -12.55 4.69 14.86
C GLU A 156 -13.26 5.12 13.57
N GLN A 157 -14.50 4.66 13.35
CA GLN A 157 -15.31 5.10 12.20
C GLN A 157 -15.56 6.61 12.21
N ARG A 158 -15.76 7.21 13.40
CA ARG A 158 -15.91 8.66 13.54
C ARG A 158 -14.63 9.41 13.17
N TRP A 159 -13.47 8.97 13.66
CA TRP A 159 -12.19 9.58 13.29
C TRP A 159 -11.88 9.43 11.81
N LEU A 160 -12.14 8.26 11.25
CA LEU A 160 -11.97 8.01 9.81
C LEU A 160 -12.81 8.99 8.98
N ARG A 161 -14.12 9.10 9.28
CA ARG A 161 -15.00 10.08 8.61
C ARG A 161 -14.52 11.52 8.76
N GLN A 162 -14.09 11.92 9.96
CA GLN A 162 -13.56 13.27 10.18
C GLN A 162 -12.34 13.59 9.31
N LEU A 163 -11.49 12.61 8.98
CA LEU A 163 -10.35 12.80 8.08
C LEU A 163 -10.75 12.75 6.61
N LEU A 164 -11.67 11.85 6.24
CA LEU A 164 -12.18 11.75 4.86
C LEU A 164 -12.94 13.01 4.43
N ASP A 165 -13.72 13.57 5.35
CA ASP A 165 -14.54 14.76 5.12
C ASP A 165 -13.76 16.07 5.34
N LEU A 166 -12.47 15.99 5.72
CA LEU A 166 -11.64 17.17 5.98
C LEU A 166 -11.33 17.88 4.66
N PRO A 167 -11.75 19.14 4.46
CA PRO A 167 -11.47 19.84 3.23
C PRO A 167 -9.97 20.10 3.06
N PRO A 168 -9.46 20.17 1.82
CA PRO A 168 -8.08 20.55 1.57
C PRO A 168 -7.70 21.85 2.28
N GLY A 169 -6.48 21.89 2.84
CA GLY A 169 -5.96 23.05 3.57
C GLY A 169 -6.53 23.27 4.97
N HIS A 170 -7.47 22.42 5.43
CA HIS A 170 -8.01 22.51 6.78
C HIS A 170 -7.26 21.58 7.74
N ASN A 171 -7.13 22.01 8.99
CA ASN A 171 -6.50 21.22 10.03
C ASN A 171 -7.56 20.41 10.79
N PRO A 172 -7.25 19.15 11.14
CA PRO A 172 -8.12 18.37 11.99
C PRO A 172 -8.19 18.95 13.41
N GLY A 173 -9.25 18.63 14.15
CA GLY A 173 -9.40 19.07 15.54
C GLY A 173 -8.27 18.57 16.44
N LYS A 174 -7.96 19.30 17.52
CA LYS A 174 -6.81 19.02 18.41
C LYS A 174 -6.74 17.58 18.93
N SER A 175 -7.90 16.98 19.24
CA SER A 175 -7.98 15.60 19.72
C SER A 175 -7.56 14.57 18.66
N LEU A 176 -7.77 14.90 17.38
CA LEU A 176 -7.44 14.06 16.25
C LEU A 176 -5.97 14.26 15.84
N VAL A 177 -5.46 15.50 15.84
CA VAL A 177 -4.04 15.83 15.56
C VAL A 177 -3.08 14.95 16.36
N ARG A 178 -3.37 14.71 17.65
CA ARG A 178 -2.52 13.86 18.51
C ARG A 178 -2.43 12.41 18.06
N ARG A 179 -3.34 11.95 17.19
CA ARG A 179 -3.36 10.60 16.61
C ARG A 179 -2.72 10.53 15.23
N LEU A 180 -2.40 11.67 14.63
CA LEU A 180 -1.89 11.75 13.27
C LEU A 180 -0.38 11.83 13.23
N GLY A 181 0.22 11.33 12.16
CA GLY A 181 1.65 11.39 11.98
C GLY A 181 2.21 12.83 11.87
N PRO A 182 3.52 12.98 12.05
CA PRO A 182 4.19 14.27 12.02
C PRO A 182 4.12 14.92 10.63
N PRO A 183 4.18 16.26 10.54
CA PRO A 183 4.23 16.96 9.25
C PRO A 183 5.44 16.51 8.43
N LEU A 184 5.25 16.43 7.11
CA LEU A 184 6.31 16.17 6.13
C LEU A 184 6.77 17.52 5.56
N VAL A 185 7.97 17.96 5.95
CA VAL A 185 8.46 19.32 5.65
C VAL A 185 9.72 19.28 4.80
N HIS A 186 10.63 18.34 5.08
CA HIS A 186 11.93 18.30 4.41
C HIS A 186 11.83 17.56 3.06
N PRO A 187 12.44 18.06 1.97
CA PRO A 187 12.38 17.41 0.66
C PRO A 187 13.16 16.10 0.59
N LEU A 188 14.20 15.91 1.41
CA LEU A 188 15.00 14.68 1.50
C LEU A 188 14.58 13.80 2.69
N ASP A 189 13.34 13.93 3.15
CA ASP A 189 12.82 13.09 4.23
C ASP A 189 12.58 11.66 3.70
N PRO A 190 13.10 10.60 4.34
CA PRO A 190 12.94 9.21 3.87
C PRO A 190 11.48 8.75 3.81
N ARG A 191 10.56 9.47 4.47
CA ARG A 191 9.12 9.20 4.33
C ARG A 191 8.60 9.38 2.90
N HIS A 192 9.32 10.08 2.01
CA HIS A 192 8.95 10.14 0.59
C HIS A 192 9.08 8.78 -0.10
N ASP A 193 10.10 7.99 0.22
CA ASP A 193 10.29 6.65 -0.33
C ASP A 193 9.17 5.72 0.18
N TYR A 194 8.89 5.78 1.48
CA TYR A 194 7.75 5.08 2.08
C TYR A 194 6.42 5.43 1.41
N ILE A 195 6.16 6.71 1.10
CA ILE A 195 4.93 7.13 0.39
C ILE A 195 4.85 6.43 -0.96
N GLU A 196 5.95 6.36 -1.70
CA GLU A 196 5.96 5.76 -3.02
C GLU A 196 5.73 4.24 -2.93
N GLU A 197 6.40 3.56 -2.01
CA GLU A 197 6.17 2.13 -1.77
C GLU A 197 4.72 1.82 -1.39
N GLU A 198 4.12 2.61 -0.49
CA GLU A 198 2.72 2.40 -0.11
C GLU A 198 1.75 2.69 -1.27
N ARG A 199 2.08 3.58 -2.21
CA ARG A 199 1.25 3.82 -3.41
C ARG A 199 1.22 2.61 -4.33
N MET A 200 2.30 1.83 -4.38
CA MET A 200 2.37 0.61 -5.19
C MET A 200 1.30 -0.42 -4.78
N LEU A 201 0.74 -0.34 -3.56
CA LEU A 201 -0.33 -1.22 -3.10
C LEU A 201 -1.53 -1.28 -4.07
N TRP A 202 -1.87 -0.13 -4.64
CA TRP A 202 -3.03 0.02 -5.52
C TRP A 202 -2.69 -0.03 -6.99
N GLN A 203 -1.40 -0.12 -7.33
CA GLN A 203 -1.03 -0.35 -8.71
C GLN A 203 -1.43 -1.78 -9.07
N GLU A 204 -2.41 -1.88 -9.96
CA GLU A 204 -2.65 -3.12 -10.69
C GLU A 204 -1.41 -3.32 -11.57
N MET A 205 -0.70 -4.42 -11.39
CA MET A 205 -0.04 -4.99 -12.55
C MET A 205 -1.20 -5.37 -13.48
N GLU A 206 -1.22 -4.82 -14.69
CA GLU A 206 -1.93 -5.45 -15.80
C GLU A 206 -1.37 -6.88 -15.91
N THR A 207 -1.92 -7.80 -15.13
CA THR A 207 -1.42 -9.17 -15.04
C THR A 207 -1.71 -9.84 -16.38
N ASP A 208 -0.67 -10.00 -17.19
CA ASP A 208 -0.45 -11.10 -18.12
C ASP A 208 -1.61 -11.47 -19.05
N LEU A 209 -2.23 -10.49 -19.70
CA LEU A 209 -2.79 -10.70 -21.03
C LEU A 209 -1.63 -10.80 -22.03
N TYR A 210 -0.80 -11.85 -21.98
CA TYR A 210 0.01 -12.41 -23.10
C TYR A 210 1.02 -13.47 -22.65
N CYS A 211 0.61 -14.46 -21.84
CA CYS A 211 1.24 -15.79 -21.86
C CYS A 211 0.34 -16.77 -22.62
N GLY A 212 -0.12 -16.35 -23.79
CA GLY A 212 -0.58 -17.25 -24.84
C GLY A 212 0.43 -17.12 -25.97
N GLU A 213 1.08 -18.22 -26.34
CA GLU A 213 1.73 -18.33 -27.64
C GLU A 213 0.71 -17.93 -28.71
N ASN A 214 0.77 -16.70 -29.18
CA ASN A 214 0.24 -16.39 -30.49
C ASN A 214 1.24 -16.99 -31.47
N THR A 215 1.10 -18.28 -31.76
CA THR A 215 1.51 -18.84 -33.05
C THR A 215 0.63 -18.21 -34.13
N THR A 216 0.86 -16.94 -34.42
CA THR A 216 0.54 -16.40 -35.73
C THR A 216 1.63 -16.91 -36.67
N PRO A 217 1.32 -17.78 -37.65
CA PRO A 217 2.32 -18.10 -38.66
C PRO A 217 2.69 -16.80 -39.36
N TYR A 218 3.98 -16.45 -39.30
CA TYR A 218 4.57 -15.39 -40.10
C TYR A 218 4.30 -15.70 -41.58
N ASN A 219 3.29 -15.04 -42.16
CA ASN A 219 3.15 -14.99 -43.61
C ASN A 219 4.19 -14.00 -44.11
N ILE A 220 5.33 -14.52 -44.55
CA ILE A 220 6.30 -13.78 -45.35
C ILE A 220 5.68 -13.63 -46.75
N THR A 221 4.93 -12.55 -46.94
CA THR A 221 4.70 -11.97 -48.27
C THR A 221 4.48 -10.48 -48.13
N ASP A 222 5.39 -9.72 -48.75
CA ASP A 222 5.29 -8.32 -49.15
C ASP A 222 5.06 -7.26 -48.06
N ASN A 223 6.16 -6.65 -47.61
CA ASN A 223 6.49 -5.31 -48.09
C ASN A 223 7.89 -4.89 -47.65
N THR A 224 8.71 -4.62 -48.66
CA THR A 224 9.93 -3.81 -48.56
C THR A 224 9.54 -2.38 -48.22
N ASP A 225 9.45 -2.05 -46.94
CA ASP A 225 9.54 -0.67 -46.48
C ASP A 225 10.69 -0.55 -45.49
N THR A 226 11.78 -0.04 -46.03
CA THR A 226 13.03 0.31 -45.36
C THR A 226 12.74 1.28 -44.22
N LEU A 227 12.79 0.81 -42.98
CA LEU A 227 12.81 1.68 -41.81
C LEU A 227 14.09 2.54 -41.86
N PRO A 228 14.03 3.88 -41.88
CA PRO A 228 15.23 4.70 -41.88
C PRO A 228 15.97 4.58 -40.55
N LEU A 229 17.26 4.26 -40.62
CA LEU A 229 18.19 4.20 -39.50
C LEU A 229 18.34 5.59 -38.87
N ALA A 230 18.19 5.66 -37.56
CA ALA A 230 18.36 6.87 -36.75
C ALA A 230 19.84 7.26 -36.66
N ALA A 231 20.38 7.90 -37.70
CA ALA A 231 21.59 8.73 -37.65
C ALA A 231 21.80 9.45 -38.99
N GLU A 232 21.07 10.53 -39.24
CA GLU A 232 21.53 11.58 -40.14
C GLU A 232 21.32 12.92 -39.42
N GLU A 233 22.42 13.48 -38.89
CA GLU A 233 22.51 14.89 -38.55
C GLU A 233 22.40 15.67 -39.86
N VAL A 234 21.29 16.39 -40.04
CA VAL A 234 21.12 17.28 -41.19
C VAL A 234 21.54 18.67 -40.78
N ASP A 235 22.69 19.06 -41.32
CA ASP A 235 23.35 20.36 -41.25
C ASP A 235 22.43 21.45 -41.85
N ASP A 236 22.00 22.40 -41.01
CA ASP A 236 21.20 23.56 -41.43
C ASP A 236 22.12 24.57 -42.11
N THR A 237 22.21 24.53 -43.44
CA THR A 237 22.79 25.65 -44.19
C THR A 237 21.98 26.03 -45.43
N TYR A 238 21.69 27.33 -45.52
CA TYR A 238 21.17 28.12 -46.65
C TYR A 238 19.66 28.13 -46.94
N GLN A 239 18.98 29.14 -46.39
CA GLN A 239 17.82 29.77 -47.02
C GLN A 239 18.32 30.73 -48.12
N GLU A 240 17.94 30.47 -49.38
CA GLU A 240 17.98 31.47 -50.45
C GLU A 240 16.59 32.09 -50.65
N ASP A 241 16.62 33.42 -50.74
CA ASP A 241 15.52 34.34 -51.01
C ASP A 241 14.69 33.97 -52.25
N LYS A 242 13.40 34.28 -52.19
CA LYS A 242 12.61 34.53 -53.39
C LYS A 242 11.93 35.90 -53.32
N GLY A 243 12.17 36.66 -54.40
CA GLY A 243 11.62 37.99 -54.67
C GLY A 243 10.14 38.00 -54.99
#